data_AF-A0A965XYT5-F1
#
_entry.id   AF-A0A965XYT5-F1
#
_cell.length_a   1.000
_cell.length_b   1.000
_cell.length_c   1.000
_cell.angle_alpha   90.00
_cell.angle_beta   90.00
_cell.angle_gamma   90.00
#
_symmetry.space_group_name_H-M   'P 1'
#
loop_
_entity.id
_entity.type
_entity.pdbx_description
1 polymer ?
#
loop_
_entity_poly.entity_id
_entity_poly.type
_entity_poly.pdbx_seq_one_letter_code
_entity_poly.pdbx_strand_id
1 'polypeptide(L)'
;LISECSGKIDSVVKQNEEKERAQKKLEIQKYYDSKNFELVPIDKIFDQRWLNKTEKLKSIQLAIDEQILKIKDDLKTLEAIGEDVELLKALYLDTLNINTTIQYANTLRANKERAKEIEKATIATSTPQQDFTQERPIQVAAEQLKQPDNQVELLTRAFRVTTSREKIIALGNYMTANGISFEKIELHEKA
;
A
#
# COMPACT_ATOMS: atom_id res chain seq x y z
N LEU A 1 -28.77 3.67 -52.59
CA LEU A 1 -27.65 2.92 -53.21
C LEU A 1 -26.27 3.40 -52.74
N ILE A 2 -25.97 4.71 -52.77
CA ILE A 2 -24.64 5.24 -52.34
C ILE A 2 -24.37 5.05 -50.83
N SER A 3 -25.38 5.26 -49.98
CA SER A 3 -25.26 5.07 -48.52
C SER A 3 -24.94 3.63 -48.09
N GLU A 4 -25.45 2.64 -48.83
CA GLU A 4 -25.28 1.22 -48.51
C GLU A 4 -23.89 0.69 -48.91
N CYS A 5 -23.29 1.26 -49.97
CA CYS A 5 -21.90 0.99 -50.33
C CYS A 5 -20.91 1.65 -49.36
N SER A 6 -21.20 2.88 -48.89
CA SER A 6 -20.36 3.55 -47.88
C SER A 6 -20.27 2.75 -46.58
N GLY A 7 -21.41 2.27 -46.05
CA GLY A 7 -21.41 1.49 -44.80
C GLY A 7 -20.64 0.17 -44.88
N LYS A 8 -20.60 -0.47 -46.07
CA LYS A 8 -19.77 -1.67 -46.28
C LYS A 8 -18.27 -1.35 -46.27
N ILE A 9 -17.88 -0.20 -46.82
CA ILE A 9 -16.47 0.26 -46.82
C ILE A 9 -16.02 0.57 -45.39
N ASP A 10 -16.82 1.31 -44.63
CA ASP A 10 -16.52 1.65 -43.23
C ASP A 10 -16.37 0.40 -42.36
N SER A 11 -17.23 -0.61 -42.58
CA SER A 11 -17.13 -1.89 -41.89
C SER A 11 -15.86 -2.67 -42.25
N VAL A 12 -15.44 -2.65 -43.52
CA VAL A 12 -14.21 -3.35 -43.96
C VAL A 12 -12.97 -2.67 -43.37
N VAL A 13 -12.93 -1.33 -43.37
CA VAL A 13 -11.84 -0.56 -42.77
C VAL A 13 -11.74 -0.88 -41.28
N LYS A 14 -12.85 -0.84 -40.54
CA LYS A 14 -12.86 -1.14 -39.11
C LYS A 14 -12.40 -2.57 -38.80
N GLN A 15 -12.87 -3.57 -39.56
CA GLN A 15 -12.41 -4.95 -39.39
C GLN A 15 -10.91 -5.10 -39.67
N ASN A 16 -10.38 -4.36 -40.65
CA ASN A 16 -8.96 -4.42 -40.96
C ASN A 16 -8.11 -3.76 -39.86
N GLU A 17 -8.55 -2.62 -39.32
CA GLU A 17 -7.91 -1.98 -38.16
C GLU A 17 -7.91 -2.87 -36.92
N GLU A 18 -9.03 -3.55 -36.63
CA GLU A 18 -9.13 -4.50 -35.53
C GLU A 18 -8.18 -5.69 -35.73
N LYS A 19 -8.06 -6.21 -36.96
CA LYS A 19 -7.10 -7.27 -37.30
C LYS A 19 -5.66 -6.81 -37.12
N GLU A 20 -5.30 -5.62 -37.61
CA GLU A 20 -3.96 -5.05 -37.42
C GLU A 20 -3.62 -4.89 -35.93
N ARG A 21 -4.56 -4.39 -35.12
CA ARG A 21 -4.39 -4.28 -33.66
C ARG A 21 -4.23 -5.63 -32.99
N ALA A 22 -5.02 -6.63 -33.37
CA ALA A 22 -4.93 -7.98 -32.83
C ALA A 22 -3.59 -8.64 -33.18
N GLN A 23 -3.12 -8.50 -34.41
CA GLN A 23 -1.80 -8.98 -34.84
C GLN A 23 -0.69 -8.32 -34.03
N LYS A 24 -0.76 -6.99 -33.87
CA LYS A 24 0.23 -6.25 -33.07
C LYS A 24 0.25 -6.67 -31.61
N LYS A 25 -0.93 -6.91 -31.00
CA LYS A 25 -1.01 -7.47 -29.64
C LYS A 25 -0.31 -8.82 -29.55
N LEU A 26 -0.50 -9.68 -30.55
CA LEU A 26 0.08 -11.02 -30.59
C LEU A 26 1.60 -10.98 -30.79
N GLU A 27 2.13 -10.04 -31.56
CA GLU A 27 3.58 -9.80 -31.68
C GLU A 27 4.18 -9.29 -30.37
N ILE A 28 3.49 -8.37 -29.68
CA ILE A 28 3.90 -7.86 -28.37
C ILE A 28 3.94 -8.99 -27.34
N GLN A 29 2.90 -9.83 -27.31
CA GLN A 29 2.83 -11.00 -26.44
C GLN A 29 4.00 -11.95 -26.70
N LYS A 30 4.22 -12.35 -27.95
CA LYS A 30 5.33 -13.23 -28.34
C LYS A 30 6.68 -12.67 -27.93
N TYR A 31 6.89 -11.37 -28.11
CA TYR A 31 8.13 -10.72 -27.70
C TYR A 31 8.32 -10.80 -26.19
N TYR A 32 7.28 -10.51 -25.41
CA TYR A 32 7.34 -10.63 -23.96
C TYR A 32 7.61 -12.06 -23.50
N ASP A 33 6.90 -13.04 -24.06
CA ASP A 33 7.09 -14.46 -23.73
C ASP A 33 8.53 -14.90 -24.03
N SER A 34 9.15 -14.37 -25.10
CA SER A 34 10.55 -14.66 -25.43
C SER A 34 11.56 -14.17 -24.39
N LYS A 35 11.18 -13.24 -23.50
CA LYS A 35 12.04 -12.78 -22.39
C LYS A 35 12.03 -13.76 -21.21
N ASN A 36 11.15 -14.75 -21.22
CA ASN A 36 10.97 -15.76 -20.18
C ASN A 36 10.85 -15.14 -18.77
N PHE A 37 10.10 -14.03 -18.68
CA PHE A 37 9.92 -13.27 -17.45
C PHE A 37 8.63 -13.70 -16.75
N GLU A 38 8.76 -14.58 -15.75
CA GLU A 38 7.62 -15.25 -15.10
C GLU A 38 7.07 -14.50 -13.88
N LEU A 39 7.78 -13.48 -13.39
CA LEU A 39 7.42 -12.76 -12.15
C LEU A 39 6.16 -11.91 -12.31
N VAL A 40 5.90 -11.39 -13.50
CA VAL A 40 4.79 -10.49 -13.77
C VAL A 40 4.17 -10.87 -15.12
N PRO A 41 2.84 -10.96 -15.24
CA PRO A 41 2.19 -11.14 -16.53
C PRO A 41 2.24 -9.85 -17.35
N ILE A 42 2.30 -9.96 -18.68
CA ILE A 42 2.34 -8.78 -19.55
C ILE A 42 1.15 -7.84 -19.32
N ASP A 43 -0.02 -8.36 -18.95
CA ASP A 43 -1.24 -7.56 -18.72
C ASP A 43 -1.05 -6.48 -17.64
N LYS A 44 -0.12 -6.67 -16.69
CA LYS A 44 0.17 -5.68 -15.65
C LYS A 44 1.03 -4.52 -16.15
N ILE A 45 1.78 -4.70 -17.24
CA ILE A 45 2.68 -3.68 -17.81
C ILE A 45 2.26 -3.22 -19.21
N PHE A 46 1.25 -3.86 -19.80
CA PHE A 46 0.79 -3.60 -21.15
C PHE A 46 0.12 -2.23 -21.26
N ASP A 47 0.61 -1.40 -22.19
CA ASP A 47 -0.04 -0.13 -22.52
C ASP A 47 -0.94 -0.28 -23.75
N GLN A 48 -2.23 0.07 -23.62
CA GLN A 48 -3.18 0.07 -24.72
C GLN A 48 -2.75 0.97 -25.89
N ARG A 49 -1.98 2.03 -25.63
CA ARG A 49 -1.44 2.93 -26.65
C ARG A 49 -0.51 2.20 -27.61
N TRP A 50 0.15 1.12 -27.19
CA TRP A 50 1.00 0.32 -28.06
C TRP A 50 0.26 -0.29 -29.24
N LEU A 51 -1.07 -0.43 -29.17
CA LEU A 51 -1.89 -0.91 -30.28
C LEU A 51 -2.14 0.17 -31.35
N ASN A 52 -1.82 1.44 -31.09
CA ASN A 52 -1.99 2.52 -32.05
C ASN A 52 -1.07 2.36 -33.25
N LYS A 53 -1.53 2.76 -34.43
CA LYS A 53 -0.77 2.62 -35.68
C LYS A 53 0.54 3.42 -35.69
N THR A 54 0.61 4.50 -34.91
CA THR A 54 1.77 5.38 -34.78
C THR A 54 2.92 4.74 -33.98
N GLU A 55 2.60 3.83 -33.07
CA GLU A 55 3.60 3.20 -32.21
C GLU A 55 4.41 2.16 -32.98
N LYS A 56 5.74 2.25 -32.93
CA LYS A 56 6.62 1.31 -33.64
C LYS A 56 6.92 0.11 -32.75
N LEU A 57 6.90 -1.10 -33.33
CA LEU A 57 7.17 -2.34 -32.58
C LEU A 57 8.51 -2.28 -31.82
N LYS A 58 9.57 -1.72 -32.41
CA LYS A 58 10.86 -1.53 -31.74
C LYS A 58 10.79 -0.65 -30.49
N SER A 59 9.97 0.40 -30.52
CA SER A 59 9.79 1.29 -29.36
C SER A 59 9.06 0.57 -28.23
N ILE A 60 8.07 -0.23 -28.60
CA ILE A 60 7.30 -1.06 -27.65
C ILE A 60 8.20 -2.12 -27.01
N GLN A 61 9.03 -2.79 -27.80
CA GLN A 61 10.02 -3.77 -27.33
C GLN A 61 10.99 -3.15 -26.31
N LEU A 62 11.49 -1.94 -26.60
CA LEU A 62 12.34 -1.20 -25.66
C LEU A 62 11.60 -0.87 -24.35
N ALA A 63 10.37 -0.38 -24.44
CA ALA A 63 9.58 -0.06 -23.25
C ALA A 63 9.32 -1.31 -22.38
N ILE A 64 9.08 -2.47 -23.00
CA ILE A 64 8.96 -3.75 -22.30
C ILE A 64 10.27 -4.10 -21.58
N ASP A 65 11.40 -3.98 -22.27
CA ASP A 65 12.71 -4.27 -21.70
C ASP A 65 13.05 -3.36 -20.52
N GLU A 66 12.81 -2.06 -20.66
CA GLU A 66 12.97 -1.07 -19.59
C GLU A 66 12.10 -1.40 -18.38
N GLN A 67 10.84 -1.80 -18.61
CA GLN A 67 9.94 -2.16 -17.53
C GLN A 67 10.38 -3.44 -16.80
N ILE A 68 10.83 -4.47 -17.53
CA ILE A 68 11.38 -5.70 -16.94
C ILE A 68 12.64 -5.40 -16.14
N LEU A 69 13.55 -4.57 -16.68
CA LEU A 69 14.77 -4.15 -15.98
C LEU A 69 14.42 -3.39 -14.70
N LYS A 70 13.51 -2.41 -14.78
CA LYS A 70 13.02 -1.66 -13.63
C LYS A 70 12.46 -2.58 -12.55
N ILE A 71 11.65 -3.57 -12.93
CA ILE A 71 11.10 -4.54 -11.96
C ILE A 71 12.22 -5.33 -11.28
N LYS A 72 13.22 -5.80 -12.03
CA LYS A 72 14.36 -6.52 -11.47
C LYS A 72 15.18 -5.65 -10.52
N ASP A 73 15.41 -4.39 -10.86
CA ASP A 73 16.21 -3.46 -10.04
C ASP A 73 15.45 -2.98 -8.79
N ASP A 74 14.13 -2.76 -8.90
CA ASP A 74 13.26 -2.50 -7.75
C ASP A 74 13.31 -3.69 -6.77
N LEU A 75 13.23 -4.94 -7.26
CA LEU A 75 13.33 -6.14 -6.42
C LEU A 75 14.70 -6.28 -5.74
N LYS A 76 15.80 -5.95 -6.43
CA LYS A 76 17.14 -5.89 -5.82
C LYS A 76 17.22 -4.83 -4.74
N THR A 77 16.59 -3.68 -4.96
CA THR A 77 16.53 -2.59 -3.98
C THR A 77 15.81 -3.04 -2.71
N LEU A 78 14.70 -3.76 -2.85
CA LEU A 78 13.97 -4.34 -1.71
C LEU A 78 14.79 -5.41 -0.97
N GLU A 79 15.58 -6.20 -1.70
CA GLU A 79 16.48 -7.18 -1.10
C GLU A 79 17.60 -6.51 -0.30
N ALA A 80 18.12 -5.37 -0.76
CA ALA A 80 19.14 -4.60 -0.06
C ALA A 80 18.66 -3.98 1.27
N ILE A 81 17.34 -3.87 1.49
CA ILE A 81 16.79 -3.39 2.78
C ILE A 81 17.04 -4.41 3.89
N GLY A 82 17.08 -5.71 3.58
CA GLY A 82 17.39 -6.80 4.50
C GLY A 82 16.31 -7.14 5.55
N GLU A 83 15.30 -6.27 5.74
CA GLU A 83 14.18 -6.49 6.66
C GLU A 83 12.89 -6.80 5.92
N ASP A 84 12.15 -7.81 6.39
CA ASP A 84 10.82 -8.23 5.87
C ASP A 84 10.78 -8.39 4.33
N VAL A 85 11.91 -8.78 3.73
CA VAL A 85 12.13 -8.78 2.28
C VAL A 85 11.05 -9.53 1.50
N GLU A 86 10.62 -10.69 1.98
CA GLU A 86 9.60 -11.50 1.31
C GLU A 86 8.24 -10.79 1.28
N LEU A 87 7.85 -10.14 2.37
CA LEU A 87 6.63 -9.33 2.45
C LEU A 87 6.72 -8.12 1.52
N LEU A 88 7.86 -7.43 1.50
CA LEU A 88 8.08 -6.28 0.63
C LEU A 88 8.05 -6.69 -0.86
N LYS A 89 8.68 -7.81 -1.22
CA LYS A 89 8.63 -8.35 -2.59
C LYS A 89 7.20 -8.70 -3.00
N ALA A 90 6.42 -9.33 -2.12
CA ALA A 90 5.02 -9.66 -2.38
C ALA A 90 4.16 -8.40 -2.60
N LEU A 91 4.28 -7.40 -1.72
CA LEU A 91 3.57 -6.11 -1.85
C LEU A 91 3.95 -5.37 -3.14
N TYR A 92 5.23 -5.40 -3.49
CA TYR A 92 5.71 -4.79 -4.73
C TYR A 92 5.16 -5.51 -5.96
N LEU A 93 5.15 -6.84 -6.02
CA LEU A 93 4.66 -7.57 -7.19
C LEU A 93 3.14 -7.41 -7.40
N ASP A 94 2.37 -7.13 -6.34
CA ASP A 94 0.95 -6.83 -6.46
C ASP A 94 0.70 -5.44 -7.07
N THR A 95 1.46 -4.43 -6.60
CA THR A 95 1.25 -3.02 -6.93
C THR A 95 2.15 -2.47 -8.06
N LEU A 96 3.25 -3.15 -8.35
CA LEU A 96 4.40 -2.70 -9.16
C LEU A 96 4.89 -1.29 -8.81
N ASN A 97 4.74 -0.90 -7.52
CA ASN A 97 5.06 0.43 -7.05
C ASN A 97 6.10 0.38 -5.92
N ILE A 98 7.34 0.70 -6.28
CA ILE A 98 8.46 0.71 -5.34
C ILE A 98 8.26 1.75 -4.22
N ASN A 99 7.74 2.94 -4.54
CA ASN A 99 7.55 4.00 -3.55
C ASN A 99 6.56 3.58 -2.43
N THR A 100 5.45 2.94 -2.80
CA THR A 100 4.46 2.44 -1.83
C THR A 100 5.09 1.36 -0.95
N THR A 101 5.91 0.50 -1.54
CA THR A 101 6.60 -0.59 -0.83
C THR A 101 7.65 -0.05 0.15
N ILE A 102 8.44 0.94 -0.26
CA ILE A 102 9.44 1.59 0.60
C ILE A 102 8.78 2.35 1.76
N GLN A 103 7.69 3.07 1.50
CA GLN A 103 6.92 3.72 2.57
C GLN A 103 6.43 2.71 3.60
N TYR A 104 5.87 1.58 3.13
CA TYR A 104 5.46 0.50 4.01
C TYR A 104 6.64 -0.07 4.84
N ALA A 105 7.79 -0.33 4.21
CA ALA A 105 8.99 -0.78 4.90
C ALA A 105 9.42 0.19 6.03
N ASN A 106 9.41 1.50 5.76
CA ASN A 106 9.75 2.52 6.75
C ASN A 106 8.75 2.54 7.92
N THR A 107 7.44 2.42 7.65
CA THR A 107 6.43 2.34 8.72
C THR A 107 6.62 1.10 9.59
N LEU A 108 6.98 -0.03 8.99
CA LEU A 108 7.21 -1.28 9.69
C LEU A 108 8.44 -1.18 10.61
N ARG A 109 9.54 -0.60 10.11
CA ARG A 109 10.75 -0.33 10.92
C ARG A 109 10.44 0.61 12.08
N ALA A 110 9.76 1.73 11.82
CA ALA A 110 9.40 2.70 12.87
C ALA A 110 8.52 2.07 13.96
N ASN A 111 7.57 1.21 13.58
CA ASN A 111 6.73 0.49 14.55
C ASN A 111 7.55 -0.49 15.40
N LYS A 112 8.50 -1.21 14.79
CA LYS A 112 9.41 -2.13 15.51
C LYS A 112 10.33 -1.38 16.47
N GLU A 113 10.85 -0.22 16.08
CA GLU A 113 11.70 0.61 16.93
C GLU A 113 10.93 1.16 18.14
N ARG A 114 9.74 1.73 17.92
CA ARG A 114 8.87 2.21 19.01
C ARG A 114 8.48 1.10 19.99
N ALA A 115 8.17 -0.10 19.49
CA ALA A 115 7.87 -1.25 20.34
C ALA A 115 9.06 -1.64 21.23
N LYS A 116 10.29 -1.64 20.69
CA LYS A 116 11.53 -1.92 21.46
C LYS A 116 11.83 -0.84 22.50
N GLU A 117 11.55 0.43 22.20
CA GLU A 117 11.74 1.53 23.16
C GLU A 117 10.77 1.43 24.34
N ILE A 118 9.50 1.13 24.07
CA ILE A 118 8.49 0.90 25.12
C ILE A 118 8.87 -0.31 25.98
N GLU A 119 9.32 -1.41 25.38
CA GLU A 119 9.79 -2.59 26.12
C GLU A 119 10.99 -2.26 27.01
N LYS A 120 11.99 -1.54 26.51
CA LYS A 120 13.15 -1.11 27.31
C LYS A 120 12.76 -0.16 28.45
N ALA A 121 11.81 0.75 28.22
CA ALA A 121 11.34 1.68 29.25
C ALA A 121 10.56 0.98 30.37
N THR A 122 9.71 0.01 30.04
CA THR A 122 8.93 -0.78 31.01
C THR A 122 9.81 -1.69 31.89
N ILE A 123 10.92 -2.20 31.35
CA ILE A 123 11.89 -3.01 32.13
C ILE A 123 12.69 -2.11 33.08
N ALA A 124 12.98 -0.85 32.74
CA ALA A 124 13.71 0.09 33.59
C ALA A 124 12.87 0.72 34.72
N THR A 125 11.52 0.67 34.65
CA THR A 125 10.61 1.21 35.68
C THR A 125 9.98 0.16 36.60
N SER A 126 10.38 -1.11 36.47
CA SER A 126 9.92 -2.19 37.36
C SER A 126 10.78 -2.31 38.63
N THR A 127 10.83 -1.23 39.44
CA THR A 127 11.13 -1.31 40.89
C THR A 127 9.79 -1.39 41.65
N PRO A 128 9.58 -2.38 42.54
CA PRO A 128 8.29 -2.57 43.19
C PRO A 128 8.15 -1.74 44.47
N GLN A 129 7.31 -0.70 44.47
CA GLN A 129 6.75 -0.06 45.68
C GLN A 129 5.32 0.42 45.34
N GLN A 130 4.26 -0.27 45.76
CA GLN A 130 3.54 -0.12 47.03
C GLN A 130 3.03 1.30 47.33
N ASP A 131 1.69 1.37 47.49
CA ASP A 131 0.92 2.18 48.44
C ASP A 131 0.34 3.58 48.07
N PHE A 132 -1.00 3.59 48.08
CA PHE A 132 -1.98 4.55 48.63
C PHE A 132 -2.09 6.01 48.13
N THR A 133 -3.26 6.27 47.52
CA THR A 133 -4.21 7.40 47.70
C THR A 133 -3.68 8.83 47.90
N GLN A 134 -4.11 9.77 47.04
CA GLN A 134 -4.77 11.03 47.45
C GLN A 134 -5.32 11.85 46.26
N GLU A 135 -6.43 12.54 46.54
CA GLU A 135 -7.30 13.29 45.62
C GLU A 135 -6.79 14.69 45.22
N ARG A 136 -7.44 15.23 44.17
CA ARG A 136 -7.69 16.66 43.79
C ARG A 136 -6.83 17.22 42.62
N PRO A 137 -7.20 18.37 42.02
CA PRO A 137 -8.39 18.63 41.19
C PRO A 137 -8.03 19.34 39.84
N ILE A 138 -9.01 19.46 38.95
CA ILE A 138 -8.94 20.16 37.64
C ILE A 138 -8.43 21.62 37.79
N GLN A 139 -7.41 22.02 37.01
CA GLN A 139 -7.18 23.42 36.63
C GLN A 139 -6.74 23.56 35.16
N VAL A 140 -7.47 24.44 34.49
CA VAL A 140 -7.28 24.95 33.12
C VAL A 140 -6.23 26.05 33.11
N ALA A 141 -5.33 26.07 32.12
CA ALA A 141 -4.68 27.30 31.64
C ALA A 141 -4.03 27.08 30.27
N ALA A 142 -4.51 27.82 29.28
CA ALA A 142 -3.89 27.97 27.97
C ALA A 142 -2.66 28.88 28.07
N GLU A 143 -1.59 28.60 27.31
CA GLU A 143 -1.10 29.49 26.25
C GLU A 143 0.11 28.91 25.50
N GLN A 144 0.21 29.38 24.26
CA GLN A 144 0.93 28.85 23.11
C GLN A 144 2.43 29.18 23.12
N LEU A 145 3.26 28.28 22.58
CA LEU A 145 4.51 28.64 21.90
C LEU A 145 4.71 27.79 20.64
N LYS A 146 4.81 28.48 19.49
CA LYS A 146 5.09 27.94 18.15
C LYS A 146 6.55 27.46 18.06
N GLN A 147 6.77 26.30 17.43
CA GLN A 147 7.99 25.95 16.67
C GLN A 147 7.71 24.78 15.71
N PRO A 148 8.49 24.63 14.62
CA PRO A 148 8.03 23.97 13.40
C PRO A 148 8.23 22.44 13.38
N ASP A 149 7.36 21.81 12.59
CA ASP A 149 7.55 20.60 11.79
C ASP A 149 7.48 19.20 12.47
N ASN A 150 6.58 18.39 11.89
CA ASN A 150 6.32 16.96 12.10
C ASN A 150 5.67 16.47 13.42
N GLN A 151 4.61 17.14 13.88
CA GLN A 151 3.73 16.57 14.90
C GLN A 151 2.68 15.66 14.25
N VAL A 152 2.75 14.36 14.52
CA VAL A 152 1.67 13.42 14.20
C VAL A 152 0.43 13.87 14.99
N GLU A 153 -0.57 14.42 14.29
CA GLU A 153 -1.82 14.89 14.89
C GLU A 153 -2.57 13.70 15.51
N LEU A 154 -2.58 13.63 16.84
CA LEU A 154 -3.26 12.57 17.58
C LEU A 154 -4.77 12.82 17.56
N LEU A 155 -5.49 12.08 16.73
CA LEU A 155 -6.94 12.11 16.66
C LEU A 155 -7.54 11.19 17.73
N THR A 156 -8.35 11.75 18.62
CA THR A 156 -9.11 10.97 19.63
C THR A 156 -10.55 10.81 19.18
N ARG A 157 -11.07 9.57 19.17
CA ARG A 157 -12.47 9.28 18.82
C ARG A 157 -13.10 8.29 19.79
N ALA A 158 -14.26 8.65 20.34
CA ALA A 158 -15.09 7.77 21.13
C ALA A 158 -15.98 6.90 20.22
N PHE A 159 -16.02 5.59 20.45
CA PHE A 159 -16.89 4.66 19.73
C PHE A 159 -17.34 3.51 20.65
N ARG A 160 -18.51 2.94 20.35
CA ARG A 160 -19.07 1.81 21.10
C ARG A 160 -18.84 0.51 20.33
N VAL A 161 -18.36 -0.53 21.03
CA VAL A 161 -18.20 -1.88 20.49
C VAL A 161 -19.06 -2.85 21.28
N THR A 162 -19.87 -3.66 20.59
CA THR A 162 -20.72 -4.69 21.22
C THR A 162 -20.36 -6.04 20.62
N THR A 163 -19.75 -6.92 21.42
CA THR A 163 -19.31 -8.26 21.00
C THR A 163 -19.11 -9.17 22.21
N SER A 164 -18.66 -10.41 22.01
CA SER A 164 -18.40 -11.37 23.09
C SER A 164 -17.20 -10.96 23.95
N ARG A 165 -17.15 -11.44 25.20
CA ARG A 165 -16.07 -11.15 26.16
C ARG A 165 -14.68 -11.48 25.60
N GLU A 166 -14.53 -12.64 24.97
CA GLU A 166 -13.28 -13.09 24.35
C GLU A 166 -12.82 -12.11 23.25
N LYS A 167 -13.76 -11.62 22.43
CA LYS A 167 -13.46 -10.64 21.38
C LYS A 167 -13.14 -9.25 21.93
N ILE A 168 -13.75 -8.84 23.04
CA ILE A 168 -13.38 -7.61 23.74
C ILE A 168 -11.95 -7.70 24.30
N ILE A 169 -11.57 -8.85 24.89
CA ILE A 169 -10.21 -9.06 25.39
C ILE A 169 -9.21 -9.09 24.23
N ALA A 170 -9.52 -9.80 23.15
CA ALA A 170 -8.68 -9.84 21.96
C ALA A 170 -8.50 -8.45 21.33
N LEU A 171 -9.57 -7.64 21.29
CA LEU A 171 -9.51 -6.25 20.83
C LEU A 171 -8.64 -5.39 21.76
N GLY A 172 -8.78 -5.52 23.07
CA GLY A 172 -7.93 -4.84 24.05
C GLY A 172 -6.45 -5.20 23.86
N ASN A 173 -6.14 -6.50 23.77
CA ASN A 173 -4.78 -6.98 23.53
C ASN A 173 -4.20 -6.45 22.21
N TYR A 174 -5.03 -6.42 21.15
CA TYR A 174 -4.63 -5.85 19.87
C TYR A 174 -4.35 -4.35 19.99
N MET A 175 -5.21 -3.59 20.65
CA MET A 175 -5.03 -2.15 20.84
C MET A 175 -3.77 -1.86 21.66
N THR A 176 -3.53 -2.60 22.74
CA THR A 176 -2.30 -2.51 23.52
C THR A 176 -1.06 -2.89 22.70
N ALA A 177 -1.10 -3.98 21.92
CA ALA A 177 0.01 -4.44 21.09
C ALA A 177 0.36 -3.44 19.97
N ASN A 178 -0.60 -2.63 19.53
CA ASN A 178 -0.41 -1.62 18.49
C ASN A 178 -0.24 -0.20 19.07
N GLY A 179 -0.08 -0.06 20.40
CA GLY A 179 0.13 1.25 21.04
C GLY A 179 -1.07 2.20 20.94
N ILE A 180 -2.27 1.67 20.75
CA ILE A 180 -3.51 2.44 20.68
C ILE A 180 -4.03 2.65 22.11
N SER A 181 -4.11 3.92 22.52
CA SER A 181 -4.69 4.30 23.81
C SER A 181 -6.21 4.15 23.76
N PHE A 182 -6.80 3.47 24.75
CA PHE A 182 -8.24 3.31 24.87
C PHE A 182 -8.69 3.49 26.31
N GLU A 183 -9.89 4.05 26.47
CA GLU A 183 -10.52 4.27 27.76
C GLU A 183 -11.89 3.60 27.79
N LYS A 184 -12.26 3.10 28.96
CA LYS A 184 -13.60 2.53 29.17
C LYS A 184 -14.59 3.69 29.23
N ILE A 185 -15.48 3.77 28.25
CA ILE A 185 -16.59 4.71 28.26
C ILE A 185 -17.71 4.12 29.14
N GLU A 186 -18.05 4.80 30.24
CA GLU A 186 -19.23 4.44 31.03
C GLU A 186 -20.51 4.87 30.29
N LEU A 187 -21.37 3.91 29.99
CA LEU A 187 -22.68 4.17 29.42
C LEU A 187 -23.64 4.49 30.56
N HIS A 188 -24.04 5.76 30.69
CA HIS A 188 -25.24 6.08 31.44
C HIS A 188 -26.45 5.80 30.55
N GLU A 189 -27.25 4.78 30.89
CA GLU A 189 -28.57 4.62 30.30
C GLU A 189 -29.43 5.81 30.73
N LYS A 190 -29.91 6.59 29.74
CA LYS A 190 -31.05 7.47 29.97
C LYS A 190 -32.26 6.58 30.21
N ALA A 191 -32.83 6.71 31.41
CA ALA A 191 -34.14 6.19 31.77
C ALA A 191 -35.24 6.74 30.83
#